data_AF-A0A519SFU0-F1
#
_entry.id   AF-A0A519SFU0-F1
#
_cell.length_a   1.000
_cell.length_b   1.000
_cell.length_c   1.000
_cell.angle_alpha   90.00
_cell.angle_beta   90.00
_cell.angle_gamma   90.00
#
_symmetry.space_group_name_H-M   'P 1'
#
loop_
_entity.id
_entity.type
_entity.pdbx_description
1 polymer ?
#
loop_
_entity_poly.entity_id
_entity_poly.type
_entity_poly.pdbx_seq_one_letter_code
_entity_poly.pdbx_strand_id
1 'polypeptide(L)'
;MGNNYFISTFGTFGNPNGFQQSYLFAQGKENIARSIKMFDLNTNAIKLFANSKVYAIRKEFVNDHRVISYSIYSYAKEQNSERSGTFIGSSILFIDQIVDENITLRNLNEFHSSLAEKNTHDNTITVK
;
A
#
# COMPACT_ATOMS: atom_id res chain seq x y z
N MET A 1 23.92 9.25 1.64
CA MET A 1 22.80 10.07 1.15
C MET A 1 21.53 9.29 1.40
N GLY A 2 20.56 9.84 2.14
CA GLY A 2 19.33 9.14 2.49
C GLY A 2 18.26 9.30 1.41
N ASN A 3 17.44 8.27 1.20
CA ASN A 3 16.70 8.11 -0.05
C ASN A 3 15.53 9.05 -0.38
N ASN A 4 15.09 10.08 0.35
CA ASN A 4 13.87 10.90 0.02
C ASN A 4 12.58 10.22 -0.51
N TYR A 5 12.51 8.90 -0.50
CA TYR A 5 11.36 8.09 -0.85
C TYR A 5 11.44 6.79 -0.05
N PHE A 6 10.30 6.16 0.14
CA PHE A 6 10.21 4.80 0.67
C PHE A 6 8.96 4.13 0.08
N ILE A 7 8.90 2.81 0.23
CA ILE A 7 7.79 2.00 -0.27
C ILE A 7 6.98 1.50 0.92
N SER A 8 5.68 1.43 0.77
CA SER A 8 4.80 0.75 1.71
C SER A 8 4.12 -0.44 1.06
N THR A 9 3.96 -1.51 1.83
CA THR A 9 3.08 -2.63 1.51
C THR A 9 2.08 -2.76 2.63
N PHE A 10 0.84 -3.06 2.27
CA PHE A 10 -0.23 -3.16 3.25
C PHE A 10 -1.31 -4.12 2.79
N GLY A 11 -2.11 -4.58 3.74
CA GLY A 11 -3.23 -5.46 3.48
C GLY A 11 -4.17 -5.49 4.67
N THR A 12 -5.41 -5.88 4.42
CA THR A 12 -6.39 -6.06 5.48
C THR A 12 -6.73 -7.53 5.64
N PHE A 13 -6.61 -7.99 6.87
CA PHE A 13 -6.80 -9.37 7.30
C PHE A 13 -7.98 -9.44 8.29
N GLY A 14 -8.46 -10.65 8.54
CA GLY A 14 -9.45 -10.95 9.54
C GLY A 14 -8.87 -10.82 10.95
N ASN A 15 -9.71 -11.07 11.94
CA ASN A 15 -9.26 -11.09 13.33
C ASN A 15 -8.38 -12.31 13.58
N PRO A 16 -7.29 -12.17 14.37
CA PRO A 16 -6.92 -10.99 15.16
C PRO A 16 -6.03 -9.98 14.40
N ASN A 17 -5.63 -10.26 13.17
CA ASN A 17 -4.57 -9.52 12.47
C ASN A 17 -5.00 -8.13 11.98
N GLY A 18 -6.24 -7.96 11.51
CA GLY A 18 -6.75 -6.66 11.05
C GLY A 18 -5.92 -6.04 9.92
N PHE A 19 -5.88 -4.71 9.84
CA PHE A 19 -5.05 -4.00 8.85
C PHE A 19 -3.58 -4.01 9.26
N GLN A 20 -2.70 -4.33 8.31
CA GLN A 20 -1.25 -4.35 8.49
C GLN A 20 -0.57 -3.49 7.43
N GLN A 21 0.46 -2.75 7.84
CA GLN A 21 1.24 -1.87 6.97
C GLN A 21 2.70 -1.90 7.35
N SER A 22 3.55 -2.07 6.35
CA SER A 22 5.00 -2.12 6.47
C SER A 22 5.65 -1.09 5.56
N TYR A 23 6.87 -0.70 5.90
CA TYR A 23 7.67 0.25 5.13
C TYR A 23 9.03 -0.36 4.77
N LEU A 24 9.38 -0.26 3.49
CA LEU A 24 10.65 -0.67 2.92
C LEU A 24 11.44 0.58 2.52
N PHE A 25 12.76 0.53 2.64
CA PHE A 25 13.67 1.64 2.33
C PHE A 25 13.46 2.91 3.17
N ALA A 26 12.80 2.80 4.33
CA ALA A 26 12.59 3.90 5.26
C ALA A 26 13.79 4.19 6.19
N GLN A 27 14.98 3.67 5.88
CA GLN A 27 16.16 3.81 6.72
C GLN A 27 16.56 5.29 6.86
N GLY A 28 16.66 5.77 8.11
CA GLY A 28 16.90 7.18 8.44
C GLY A 28 15.67 8.10 8.27
N LYS A 29 14.48 7.52 8.10
CA LYS A 29 13.18 8.20 7.94
C LYS A 29 12.06 7.49 8.71
N GLU A 30 12.42 6.70 9.70
CA GLU A 30 11.51 5.86 10.47
C GLU A 30 10.48 6.70 11.24
N ASN A 31 10.88 7.89 11.69
CA ASN A 31 10.01 8.86 12.33
C ASN A 31 8.88 9.34 11.40
N ILE A 32 9.21 9.66 10.14
CA ILE A 32 8.24 10.05 9.12
C ILE A 32 7.34 8.85 8.79
N ALA A 33 7.92 7.68 8.50
CA ALA A 33 7.18 6.48 8.15
C ALA A 33 6.14 6.08 9.22
N ARG A 34 6.51 6.12 10.51
CA ARG A 34 5.58 5.85 11.63
C ARG A 34 4.47 6.89 11.78
N SER A 35 4.64 8.08 11.21
CA SER A 35 3.70 9.19 11.31
C SER A 35 2.77 9.30 10.10
N ILE A 36 3.01 8.51 9.04
CA ILE A 36 2.11 8.40 7.90
C ILE A 36 0.83 7.68 8.32
N LYS A 37 -0.33 8.23 7.90
CA LYS A 37 -1.62 7.59 8.17
C LYS A 37 -1.73 6.25 7.46
N MET A 38 -2.42 5.32 8.10
CA MET A 38 -2.72 4.02 7.49
C MET A 38 -3.40 4.20 6.13
N PHE A 39 -3.02 3.34 5.19
CA PHE A 39 -3.63 3.25 3.87
C PHE A 39 -4.92 2.44 3.88
N ASP A 40 -5.50 2.17 5.05
CA ASP A 40 -6.73 1.38 5.17
C ASP A 40 -7.90 2.03 4.41
N LEU A 41 -8.68 1.19 3.74
CA LEU A 41 -9.87 1.62 3.03
C LEU A 41 -11.07 1.45 3.93
N ASN A 42 -11.95 2.46 3.98
CA ASN A 42 -13.25 2.28 4.58
C ASN A 42 -14.07 1.32 3.70
N THR A 43 -14.16 0.05 4.11
CA THR A 43 -14.84 -1.00 3.34
C THR A 43 -16.35 -0.81 3.24
N ASN A 44 -16.95 0.08 4.06
CA ASN A 44 -18.33 0.50 3.92
C ASN A 44 -18.52 1.54 2.81
N ALA A 45 -17.45 2.24 2.42
CA ALA A 45 -17.47 3.27 1.38
C ALA A 45 -16.91 2.76 0.04
N ILE A 46 -15.87 1.92 0.08
CA ILE A 46 -15.19 1.40 -1.10
C ILE A 46 -15.14 -0.12 -1.03
N LYS A 47 -15.74 -0.78 -2.02
CA LYS A 47 -15.67 -2.23 -2.21
C LYS A 47 -14.80 -2.55 -3.42
N LEU A 48 -13.72 -3.29 -3.19
CA LEU A 48 -12.88 -3.84 -4.24
C LEU A 48 -13.44 -5.19 -4.71
N PHE A 49 -13.49 -5.38 -6.03
CA PHE A 49 -13.92 -6.61 -6.67
C PHE A 49 -12.72 -7.34 -7.29
N ALA A 50 -12.84 -8.65 -7.50
CA ALA A 50 -11.82 -9.41 -8.23
C ALA A 50 -11.51 -8.74 -9.59
N ASN A 51 -10.24 -8.79 -10.00
CA ASN A 51 -9.73 -8.17 -11.22
C ASN A 51 -9.87 -6.64 -11.30
N SER A 52 -10.21 -5.96 -10.20
CA SER A 52 -10.21 -4.50 -10.13
C SER A 52 -8.96 -3.97 -9.43
N LYS A 53 -8.55 -2.76 -9.82
CA LYS A 53 -7.52 -1.98 -9.14
C LYS A 53 -8.07 -0.60 -8.81
N VAL A 54 -7.74 -0.09 -7.64
CA VAL A 54 -7.96 1.33 -7.29
C VAL A 54 -6.60 2.00 -7.17
N TYR A 55 -6.49 3.16 -7.79
CA TYR A 55 -5.31 4.01 -7.70
C TYR A 55 -5.65 5.20 -6.80
N ALA A 56 -4.73 5.58 -5.92
CA ALA A 56 -4.90 6.73 -5.05
C ALA A 56 -3.64 7.58 -5.00
N ILE A 57 -3.82 8.89 -4.88
CA ILE A 57 -2.76 9.83 -4.56
C ILE A 57 -3.14 10.54 -3.27
N ARG A 58 -2.26 10.52 -2.28
CA ARG A 58 -2.46 11.19 -0.99
C ARG A 58 -1.34 12.18 -0.74
N LYS A 59 -1.69 13.40 -0.32
CA LYS A 59 -0.75 14.44 0.10
C LYS A 59 -0.90 14.65 1.59
N GLU A 60 0.21 14.66 2.33
CA GLU A 60 0.25 14.83 3.77
C GLU A 60 1.38 15.79 4.16
N PHE A 61 1.24 16.45 5.31
CA PHE A 61 2.31 17.22 5.95
C PHE A 61 2.62 16.55 7.28
N VAL A 62 3.84 16.02 7.42
CA VAL A 62 4.21 15.11 8.50
C VAL A 62 5.61 15.43 8.97
N ASN A 63 5.77 15.74 10.27
CA ASN A 63 7.06 16.10 10.87
C ASN A 63 7.82 17.16 10.07
N ASP A 64 7.12 18.23 9.68
CA ASP A 64 7.63 19.34 8.85
C ASP A 64 8.01 18.99 7.41
N HIS A 65 7.67 17.78 6.96
CA HIS A 65 7.89 17.33 5.59
C HIS A 65 6.61 17.24 4.78
N ARG A 66 6.70 17.56 3.49
CA ARG A 66 5.63 17.32 2.51
C ARG A 66 5.78 15.91 1.98
N VAL A 67 4.76 15.08 2.17
CA VAL A 67 4.76 13.69 1.69
C VAL A 67 3.68 13.52 0.64
N ILE A 68 4.02 12.92 -0.49
CA ILE A 68 3.05 12.45 -1.48
C ILE A 68 3.18 10.94 -1.65
N SER A 69 2.04 10.26 -1.61
CA SER A 69 1.94 8.81 -1.73
C SER A 69 1.15 8.47 -2.98
N TYR A 70 1.68 7.57 -3.80
CA TYR A 70 0.99 6.96 -4.94
C TYR A 70 0.73 5.51 -4.58
N SER A 71 -0.53 5.10 -4.53
CA SER A 71 -0.94 3.80 -4.00
C SER A 71 -1.79 3.02 -5.01
N ILE A 72 -1.60 1.70 -5.03
CA ILE A 72 -2.48 0.75 -5.73
C ILE A 72 -3.07 -0.21 -4.71
N TYR A 73 -4.36 -0.44 -4.86
CA TYR A 73 -5.13 -1.43 -4.12
C TYR A 73 -5.68 -2.47 -5.11
N SER A 74 -5.58 -3.75 -4.77
CA SER A 74 -6.24 -4.83 -5.49
C SER A 74 -6.96 -5.76 -4.54
N TYR A 75 -7.99 -6.41 -5.07
CA TYR A 75 -8.76 -7.39 -4.30
C TYR A 75 -7.88 -8.57 -3.91
N ALA A 76 -7.92 -8.95 -2.63
CA ALA A 76 -7.33 -10.17 -2.14
C ALA A 76 -8.12 -10.66 -0.91
N LYS A 77 -8.73 -11.83 -0.99
CA LYS A 77 -9.45 -12.52 0.09
C LYS A 77 -8.46 -13.10 1.09
N GLU A 78 -8.75 -13.03 2.37
CA GLU A 78 -8.00 -13.83 3.34
C GLU A 78 -8.45 -15.30 3.28
N GLN A 79 -7.52 -16.24 3.47
CA GLN A 79 -7.83 -17.66 3.47
C GLN A 79 -8.90 -17.98 4.52
N ASN A 80 -9.93 -18.73 4.13
CA ASN A 80 -11.06 -19.13 4.99
C ASN A 80 -11.92 -17.96 5.53
N SER A 81 -11.81 -16.76 4.97
CA SER A 81 -12.50 -15.57 5.47
C SER A 81 -13.66 -15.17 4.58
N GLU A 82 -14.92 -15.30 5.02
CA GLU A 82 -16.09 -14.78 4.27
C GLU A 82 -16.20 -13.24 4.28
N ARG A 83 -15.22 -12.56 4.88
CA ARG A 83 -15.21 -11.10 5.01
C ARG A 83 -15.07 -10.44 3.65
N SER A 84 -16.04 -9.58 3.32
CA SER A 84 -15.95 -8.69 2.16
C SER A 84 -15.08 -7.46 2.47
N GLY A 85 -14.48 -6.87 1.43
CA GLY A 85 -13.66 -5.66 1.57
C GLY A 85 -12.20 -5.92 1.89
N THR A 86 -11.71 -7.14 1.69
CA THR A 86 -10.28 -7.46 1.85
C THR A 86 -9.47 -7.06 0.62
N PHE A 87 -8.23 -6.64 0.85
CA PHE A 87 -7.34 -6.14 -0.19
C PHE A 87 -5.88 -6.28 0.19
N ILE A 88 -5.03 -6.26 -0.84
CA ILE A 88 -3.59 -6.05 -0.74
C ILE A 88 -3.25 -4.77 -1.50
N GLY A 89 -2.25 -4.04 -1.02
CA GLY A 89 -1.85 -2.80 -1.64
C GLY A 89 -0.39 -2.45 -1.44
N SER A 90 0.03 -1.52 -2.25
CA SER A 90 1.39 -0.98 -2.25
C SER A 90 1.36 0.52 -2.49
N SER A 91 2.37 1.22 -1.98
CA SER A 91 2.53 2.65 -2.21
C SER A 91 4.00 3.02 -2.39
N ILE A 92 4.28 3.97 -3.28
CA ILE A 92 5.54 4.70 -3.30
C ILE A 92 5.28 6.06 -2.65
N LEU A 93 6.12 6.44 -1.69
CA LEU A 93 6.03 7.70 -0.97
C LEU A 93 7.26 8.54 -1.26
N PHE A 94 7.08 9.83 -1.55
CA PHE A 94 8.17 10.78 -1.72
C PHE A 94 8.09 11.89 -0.67
N ILE A 95 9.26 12.34 -0.21
CA ILE A 95 9.43 13.35 0.84
C ILE A 95 10.09 14.60 0.23
N ASP A 96 9.41 15.73 0.33
CA ASP A 96 9.80 17.07 -0.15
C ASP A 96 10.15 17.17 -1.64
N GLN A 97 9.94 16.09 -2.38
CA GLN A 97 10.20 16.00 -3.80
C GLN A 97 9.17 15.08 -4.46
N ILE A 98 9.12 15.11 -5.78
CA ILE A 98 8.38 14.17 -6.60
C ILE A 98 9.28 13.71 -7.75
N VAL A 99 8.98 12.55 -8.31
CA VAL A 99 9.60 12.05 -9.54
C VAL A 99 8.58 12.17 -10.67
N ASP A 100 9.07 12.13 -11.92
CA ASP A 100 8.20 12.02 -13.09
C ASP A 100 7.10 10.96 -12.88
N GLU A 101 5.88 11.34 -13.22
CA GLU A 101 4.70 10.52 -12.92
C GLU A 101 4.70 9.22 -13.73
N ASN A 102 5.23 9.21 -14.96
CA ASN A 102 5.32 7.98 -15.76
C ASN A 102 6.28 6.99 -15.12
N ILE A 103 7.41 7.48 -14.60
CA ILE A 103 8.37 6.64 -13.86
C ILE A 103 7.71 6.10 -12.59
N THR A 104 7.02 6.96 -11.84
CA THR A 104 6.34 6.60 -10.59
C THR A 104 5.30 5.51 -10.83
N LEU A 105 4.40 5.72 -11.78
CA LEU A 105 3.31 4.79 -12.10
C LEU A 105 3.83 3.48 -12.67
N ARG A 106 4.85 3.50 -13.53
CA ARG A 106 5.47 2.28 -14.07
C ARG A 106 6.01 1.41 -12.95
N ASN A 107 6.85 1.97 -12.08
CA ASN A 107 7.47 1.24 -10.97
C ASN A 107 6.43 0.77 -9.95
N LEU A 108 5.41 1.59 -9.66
CA LEU A 108 4.34 1.22 -8.73
C LEU A 108 3.52 0.04 -9.27
N ASN A 109 3.18 0.04 -10.56
CA ASN A 109 2.45 -1.06 -11.19
C ASN A 109 3.28 -2.35 -11.21
N GLU A 110 4.57 -2.26 -11.57
CA GLU A 110 5.48 -3.41 -11.57
C GLU A 110 5.63 -4.00 -10.16
N PHE A 111 5.89 -3.15 -9.17
CA PHE A 111 5.99 -3.54 -7.77
C PHE A 111 4.69 -4.17 -7.25
N HIS A 112 3.55 -3.55 -7.50
CA HIS A 112 2.25 -4.08 -7.08
C HIS A 112 1.95 -5.44 -7.73
N SER A 113 2.29 -5.61 -9.01
CA SER A 113 2.08 -6.87 -9.72
C SER A 113 2.94 -7.98 -9.13
N SER A 114 4.23 -7.71 -8.88
CA SER A 114 5.09 -8.67 -8.19
C SER A 114 4.63 -8.96 -6.75
N LEU A 115 4.09 -7.97 -6.04
CA LEU A 115 3.57 -8.16 -4.68
C LEU A 115 2.36 -9.10 -4.70
N ALA A 116 1.38 -8.83 -5.57
CA ALA A 116 0.17 -9.64 -5.68
C ALA A 116 0.50 -11.06 -6.13
N GLU A 117 1.32 -11.24 -7.17
CA GLU A 117 1.69 -12.56 -7.70
C GLU A 117 2.37 -13.45 -6.64
N LYS A 118 3.23 -12.86 -5.79
CA LYS A 118 3.98 -13.61 -4.79
C LYS A 118 3.18 -13.95 -3.53
N ASN A 119 2.14 -13.16 -3.23
CA ASN A 119 1.41 -13.25 -1.96
C ASN A 119 -0.06 -13.61 -2.15
N THR A 120 -0.52 -13.88 -3.38
CA THR A 120 -1.90 -14.31 -3.64
C THR A 120 -1.93 -15.52 -4.56
N HIS A 121 -2.90 -16.40 -4.33
CA HIS A 121 -3.25 -17.52 -5.20
C HIS A 121 -4.77 -17.52 -5.38
N ASP A 122 -5.26 -17.46 -6.61
CA ASP A 122 -6.69 -17.32 -6.92
C ASP A 122 -7.38 -16.22 -6.11
N ASN A 123 -6.77 -15.03 -6.09
CA ASN A 123 -7.19 -13.88 -5.30
C ASN A 123 -7.23 -14.11 -3.78
N THR A 124 -6.60 -15.16 -3.26
CA THR A 124 -6.52 -15.44 -1.82
C THR A 124 -5.11 -15.16 -1.31
N ILE A 125 -4.97 -14.33 -0.27
CA ILE A 125 -3.67 -14.04 0.36
C ILE A 125 -3.12 -15.33 0.96
N THR A 126 -1.87 -15.66 0.61
CA THR A 126 -1.13 -16.79 1.16
C THR A 126 -0.25 -16.29 2.30
N VAL A 127 -0.61 -16.63 3.53
CA VAL A 127 0.25 -16.40 4.70
C VAL A 127 1.16 -17.62 4.85
N LYS A 128 2.47 -17.43 4.69
CA LYS A 128 3.46 -18.47 4.98
C LYS A 128 3.87 -18.45 6.43
#